data_AF-A0AA44Q580-F1
#
_entry.id   AF-A0AA44Q580-F1
#
_cell.length_a   1.000
_cell.length_b   1.000
_cell.length_c   1.000
_cell.angle_alpha   90.00
_cell.angle_beta   90.00
_cell.angle_gamma   90.00
#
_symmetry.space_group_name_H-M   'P 1'
#
loop_
_entity.id
_entity.type
_entity.pdbx_description
1 polymer ?
#
loop_
_entity_poly.entity_id
_entity_poly.type
_entity_poly.pdbx_seq_one_letter_code
_entity_poly.pdbx_strand_id
1 'polypeptide(L)'
;MKDYMLSNEYRKALNEKTIGALQAQVKDPNSLEILKSMFEVREEYLGAALQEIKEKYGSIDQYLEKELGVTKEKRKQMQDMLLEK
;
A
#
# COMPACT_ATOMS: atom_id res chain seq x y z
N MET A 1 7.07 0.71 -6.57
CA MET A 1 6.88 -0.67 -6.08
C MET A 1 7.99 -1.12 -5.15
N LYS A 2 9.28 -0.95 -5.49
CA LYS A 2 10.41 -1.40 -4.64
C LYS A 2 10.28 -1.00 -3.17
N ASP A 3 10.11 0.30 -2.89
CA ASP A 3 9.97 0.82 -1.52
C ASP A 3 8.74 0.21 -0.79
N TYR A 4 7.58 0.21 -1.44
CA TYR A 4 6.37 -0.45 -0.93
C TYR A 4 6.63 -1.92 -0.54
N MET A 5 7.33 -2.69 -1.38
CA MET A 5 7.64 -4.11 -1.13
C MET A 5 8.61 -4.33 0.03
N LEU A 6 9.45 -3.34 0.39
CA LEU A 6 10.28 -3.41 1.61
C LEU A 6 9.45 -3.52 2.88
N SER A 7 8.15 -3.17 2.85
CA SER A 7 7.25 -3.40 3.98
C SER A 7 7.20 -4.86 4.41
N ASN A 8 7.31 -5.82 3.47
CA ASN A 8 7.35 -7.25 3.80
C ASN A 8 8.62 -7.63 4.57
N GLU A 9 9.74 -6.96 4.29
CA GLU A 9 10.99 -7.17 5.01
C GLU A 9 10.93 -6.54 6.41
N TYR A 10 10.65 -5.25 6.49
CA TYR A 10 10.65 -4.52 7.76
C TYR A 10 9.56 -4.97 8.72
N ARG A 11 8.43 -5.49 8.22
CA ARG A 11 7.33 -5.99 9.04
C ARG A 11 7.39 -7.48 9.32
N LYS A 12 8.35 -8.21 8.72
CA LYS A 12 8.41 -9.69 8.78
C LYS A 12 8.27 -10.22 10.22
N ALA A 13 9.11 -9.73 11.13
CA ALA A 13 9.12 -10.20 12.51
C ALA A 13 7.79 -9.94 13.25
N LEU A 14 7.17 -8.78 12.99
CA LEU A 14 5.87 -8.44 13.59
C LEU A 14 4.75 -9.31 13.00
N ASN A 15 4.78 -9.52 11.69
CA ASN A 15 3.81 -10.35 10.98
C ASN A 15 3.89 -11.80 11.48
N GLU A 16 5.08 -12.38 11.54
CA GLU A 16 5.31 -13.75 12.04
C GLU A 16 4.83 -13.92 13.49
N LYS A 17 5.15 -12.96 14.38
CA LYS A 17 4.66 -12.97 15.77
C LYS A 17 3.14 -12.94 15.84
N THR A 18 2.51 -12.09 15.03
CA THR A 18 1.05 -11.92 15.02
C THR A 18 0.35 -13.15 14.46
N ILE A 19 0.84 -13.69 13.34
CA ILE A 19 0.33 -14.91 12.72
C ILE A 19 0.48 -16.10 13.67
N GLY A 20 1.63 -16.25 14.33
CA GLY A 20 1.85 -17.32 15.30
C GLY A 20 0.88 -17.28 16.48
N ALA A 21 0.55 -16.08 16.99
CA ALA A 21 -0.45 -15.93 18.04
C ALA A 21 -1.88 -16.28 17.58
N LEU A 22 -2.20 -16.01 16.31
CA LEU A 22 -3.51 -16.26 15.73
C LEU A 22 -3.69 -17.70 15.23
N GLN A 23 -2.61 -18.39 14.86
CA GLN A 23 -2.63 -19.75 14.31
C GLN A 23 -3.31 -20.75 15.27
N ALA A 24 -3.20 -20.56 16.58
CA ALA A 24 -3.87 -21.40 17.58
C ALA A 24 -5.41 -21.29 17.54
N GLN A 25 -5.95 -20.21 16.95
CA GLN A 25 -7.39 -19.94 16.85
C GLN A 25 -7.95 -20.30 15.47
N VAL A 26 -7.10 -20.51 14.47
CA VAL A 26 -7.49 -20.81 13.08
C VAL A 26 -7.33 -22.30 12.82
N LYS A 27 -8.46 -23.00 12.66
CA LYS A 27 -8.49 -24.46 12.43
C LYS A 27 -8.39 -24.87 10.96
N ASP A 28 -8.77 -23.97 10.05
CA ASP A 28 -8.76 -24.21 8.61
C ASP A 28 -7.45 -23.68 7.98
N PRO A 29 -6.67 -24.54 7.29
CA PRO A 29 -5.43 -24.13 6.63
C PRO A 29 -5.63 -23.04 5.57
N ASN A 30 -6.76 -23.02 4.85
CA ASN A 30 -7.02 -21.99 3.85
C ASN A 30 -7.21 -20.63 4.51
N SER A 31 -7.91 -20.58 5.65
CA SER A 31 -8.07 -19.38 6.46
C SER A 31 -6.74 -18.83 6.98
N LEU A 32 -5.76 -19.70 7.31
CA LEU A 32 -4.43 -19.28 7.73
C LEU A 32 -3.66 -18.61 6.59
N GLU A 33 -3.78 -19.11 5.37
CA GLU A 33 -3.12 -18.53 4.20
C GLU A 33 -3.73 -17.18 3.78
N ILE A 34 -5.06 -17.06 3.87
CA ILE A 34 -5.75 -15.78 3.72
C ILE A 34 -5.25 -14.79 4.78
N LEU A 35 -5.17 -15.22 6.04
CA LEU A 35 -4.68 -14.38 7.13
C LEU A 35 -3.27 -13.86 6.86
N LYS A 36 -2.33 -14.71 6.43
CA LYS A 36 -0.98 -14.29 6.04
C LYS A 36 -1.02 -13.22 4.95
N SER A 37 -1.83 -13.44 3.92
CA SER A 37 -1.99 -12.50 2.80
C SER A 37 -2.47 -11.12 3.25
N MET A 38 -3.25 -11.02 4.34
CA MET A 38 -3.70 -9.75 4.91
C MET A 38 -2.59 -8.97 5.65
N PHE A 39 -1.53 -9.64 6.11
CA PHE A 39 -0.41 -9.01 6.80
C PHE A 39 0.73 -8.62 5.86
N GLU A 40 0.74 -9.17 4.66
CA GLU A 40 1.71 -8.88 3.61
C GLU A 40 1.24 -7.73 2.70
N VAL A 41 2.21 -7.11 2.04
CA VAL A 41 1.96 -6.24 0.89
C VAL A 41 2.24 -6.99 -0.39
N ARG A 42 1.45 -6.70 -1.44
CA ARG A 42 1.59 -7.32 -2.76
C ARG A 42 1.43 -6.26 -3.83
N GLU A 43 2.21 -6.35 -4.91
CA GLU A 43 2.22 -5.32 -5.96
C GLU A 43 0.83 -5.10 -6.55
N GLU A 44 0.03 -6.16 -6.64
CA GLU A 44 -1.34 -6.17 -7.14
C GLU A 44 -2.27 -5.29 -6.28
N TYR A 45 -2.03 -5.18 -4.97
CA TYR A 45 -2.89 -4.39 -4.08
C TYR A 45 -2.75 -2.89 -4.36
N LEU A 46 -1.52 -2.39 -4.36
CA LEU A 46 -1.26 -0.99 -4.71
C LEU A 46 -1.50 -0.73 -6.20
N GLY A 47 -1.18 -1.70 -7.06
CA GLY A 47 -1.40 -1.64 -8.50
C GLY A 47 -2.87 -1.46 -8.85
N ALA A 48 -3.77 -2.26 -8.26
CA ALA A 48 -5.21 -2.14 -8.47
C ALA A 48 -5.74 -0.77 -8.03
N ALA A 49 -5.29 -0.26 -6.87
CA ALA A 49 -5.68 1.08 -6.41
C ALA A 49 -5.23 2.18 -7.39
N LEU A 50 -3.99 2.13 -7.87
CA LEU A 50 -3.47 3.11 -8.83
C LEU A 50 -4.16 3.01 -10.20
N GLN A 51 -4.53 1.79 -10.62
CA GLN A 51 -5.29 1.56 -11.85
C GLN A 51 -6.69 2.17 -11.72
N GLU A 52 -7.41 1.86 -10.65
CA GLU A 52 -8.76 2.38 -10.37
C GLU A 52 -8.78 3.91 -10.36
N ILE A 53 -7.74 4.54 -9.78
CA ILE A 53 -7.60 6.00 -9.81
C ILE A 53 -7.47 6.50 -11.25
N LYS A 54 -6.64 5.86 -12.09
CA LYS A 54 -6.47 6.26 -13.49
C LYS A 54 -7.77 6.08 -14.28
N GLU A 55 -8.51 4.99 -14.05
CA GLU A 55 -9.77 4.71 -14.74
C GLU A 55 -10.86 5.74 -14.39
N LYS A 56 -10.98 6.11 -13.11
CA LYS A 56 -12.01 7.05 -12.63
C LYS A 56 -11.67 8.52 -12.84
N TYR A 57 -10.39 8.88 -12.80
CA TYR A 57 -9.95 10.28 -12.76
C TYR A 57 -9.08 10.69 -13.95
N GLY A 58 -8.64 9.76 -14.79
CA GLY A 58 -7.73 10.00 -15.91
C GLY A 58 -6.25 10.05 -15.53
N SER A 59 -5.94 10.57 -14.34
CA SER A 59 -4.58 10.61 -13.80
C SER A 59 -4.55 10.67 -12.27
N ILE A 60 -3.41 10.28 -11.70
CA ILE A 60 -3.15 10.46 -10.25
C ILE A 60 -3.23 11.95 -9.89
N ASP A 61 -2.73 12.82 -10.76
CA ASP A 61 -2.70 14.26 -10.55
C ASP A 61 -4.10 14.86 -10.42
N GLN A 62 -5.04 14.44 -11.27
CA GLN A 62 -6.44 14.87 -11.20
C GLN A 62 -7.14 14.34 -9.95
N TYR A 63 -6.84 13.11 -9.53
CA TYR A 63 -7.35 12.55 -8.28
C TYR A 63 -6.85 13.33 -7.06
N LEU A 64 -5.54 13.59 -6.98
CA LEU A 64 -4.93 14.35 -5.90
C LEU A 64 -5.55 15.75 -5.76
N GLU A 65 -5.79 16.43 -6.88
CA GLU A 65 -6.40 17.75 -6.87
C GLU A 65 -7.88 17.70 -6.48
N LYS A 66 -8.66 16.81 -7.11
CA LYS A 66 -10.11 16.74 -6.95
C LYS A 66 -10.55 16.19 -5.59
N GLU A 67 -9.91 15.11 -5.13
CA GLU A 67 -10.34 14.39 -3.92
C GLU A 67 -9.56 14.81 -2.67
N LEU A 68 -8.31 15.24 -2.82
CA LEU A 68 -7.44 15.58 -1.69
C LEU A 68 -7.07 17.08 -1.63
N GLY A 69 -7.51 17.90 -2.59
CA GLY A 69 -7.22 19.33 -2.62
C GLY A 69 -5.73 19.65 -2.79
N VAL A 70 -4.96 18.71 -3.34
CA VAL A 70 -3.53 18.86 -3.64
C VAL A 70 -3.40 19.43 -5.05
N THR A 71 -3.51 20.76 -5.13
CA THR A 71 -3.38 21.50 -6.39
C THR A 71 -1.99 21.36 -6.97
N LYS A 72 -1.84 21.73 -8.25
CA LYS A 72 -0.54 21.79 -8.94
C LYS A 72 0.52 22.59 -8.17
N GLU A 73 0.13 23.72 -7.57
CA GLU A 73 1.05 24.58 -6.80
C GLU A 73 1.53 23.87 -5.53
N LYS A 74 0.63 23.23 -4.78
CA LYS A 74 0.99 22.45 -3.59
C LYS A 74 1.88 21.27 -3.96
N ARG A 75 1.58 20.58 -5.06
CA ARG A 75 2.40 19.47 -5.56
C ARG A 75 3.80 19.95 -5.91
N LYS A 76 3.92 21.11 -6.58
CA LYS A 76 5.21 21.71 -6.89
C LYS A 76 6.00 22.04 -5.62
N GLN A 77 5.35 22.66 -4.62
CA GLN A 77 6.01 22.96 -3.34
C GLN A 77 6.54 21.69 -2.66
N MET A 78 5.75 20.61 -2.63
CA MET A 78 6.18 19.31 -2.10
C MET A 78 7.37 18.74 -2.89
N GLN A 79 7.34 18.82 -4.22
CA GLN A 79 8.44 18.35 -5.07
C GLN A 79 9.73 19.13 -4.81
N ASP A 80 9.65 20.45 -4.70
CA ASP A 80 10.78 21.32 -4.41
C ASP A 80 11.39 21.05 -3.01
N MET A 81 10.60 20.52 -2.07
CA MET A 81 11.04 20.14 -0.72
C MET A 81 11.60 18.71 -0.62
N LEU A 82 11.07 17.77 -1.40
CA LEU A 82 11.28 16.33 -1.19
C LEU A 82 12.15 15.67 -2.25
N LEU A 83 12.30 16.27 -3.44
CA LEU A 83 13.16 15.73 -4.49
C LEU A 83 14.60 16.22 -4.31
N GLU A 84 15.54 15.33 -4.57
CA GLU A 84 16.97 15.69 -4.66
C GLU A 84 17.20 16.63 -5.85
N LYS A 85 18.23 17.47 -5.75
CA LYS A 85 18.61 18.44 -6.79
C LYS A 85 19.53 17.85 -7.84
#